data_AF-A0A3M7TK32-F1
#
_entry.id   AF-A0A3M7TK32-F1
#
_cell.length_a   1.000
_cell.length_b   1.000
_cell.length_c   1.000
_cell.angle_alpha   90.00
_cell.angle_beta   90.00
_cell.angle_gamma   90.00
#
_symmetry.space_group_name_H-M   'P 1'
#
loop_
_entity.id
_entity.type
_entity.pdbx_description
1 polymer ?
#
loop_
_entity_poly.entity_id
_entity_poly.type
_entity_poly.pdbx_seq_one_letter_code
_entity_poly.pdbx_strand_id
1 'polypeptide(L)'
;MGDVPVKSISIAYLILVHRLPNQFKRLFKAIYESTNFYLVHIDKKANPKIIDDVRKFLKEYPNVHLLKSENVVWGGYSMVQAELDGMKYLLNINAKWDYFINLSGQDYPLKSQKIIKEFLSNNFGKSYIKITDQEKNRPETMNRIENYFEELEDRISEKTHKRSFMKDVIPYIGGQWMILTRNCCEFVCNNIEVKKFEDYYLNTLIADESFFQTVLMNTSFNGTLVNDDKRAIIWIPDGDIKLRPKTFTKTDLGFLQNGNYLFARKFDDAVDSKIIDYIKTQYDAPFSAFEKVIDIKNISKSYNHLN
;
A
#
# COMPACT_ATOMS: atom_id res chain seq x y z
N MET A 1 12.09 5.58 -36.17
CA MET A 1 11.08 5.56 -35.09
C MET A 1 11.55 6.57 -34.07
N GLY A 2 10.86 7.70 -33.93
CA GLY A 2 11.31 8.79 -33.04
C GLY A 2 11.20 8.35 -31.60
N ASP A 3 12.25 8.61 -30.81
CA ASP A 3 12.26 8.42 -29.36
C ASP A 3 11.10 9.20 -28.74
N VAL A 4 10.08 8.50 -28.26
CA VAL A 4 9.07 9.10 -27.40
C VAL A 4 9.78 9.49 -26.10
N PRO A 5 9.77 10.77 -25.68
CA PRO A 5 10.45 11.17 -24.46
C PRO A 5 9.89 10.38 -23.27
N VAL A 6 10.73 9.55 -22.64
CA VAL A 6 10.37 8.84 -21.41
C VAL A 6 10.11 9.90 -20.34
N LYS A 7 8.87 9.96 -19.84
CA LYS A 7 8.52 10.91 -18.79
C LYS A 7 9.37 10.60 -17.56
N SER A 8 10.11 11.59 -17.06
CA SER A 8 10.80 11.48 -15.78
C SER A 8 9.76 11.37 -14.67
N ILE A 9 9.83 10.29 -13.87
CA ILE A 9 8.91 10.02 -12.77
C ILE A 9 9.53 10.42 -11.44
N SER A 10 8.79 11.16 -10.64
CA SER A 10 9.08 11.38 -9.22
C SER A 10 8.09 10.62 -8.35
N ILE A 11 8.60 9.92 -7.32
CA ILE A 11 7.80 9.07 -6.44
C ILE A 11 7.78 9.67 -5.04
N ALA A 12 6.60 9.71 -4.43
CA ALA A 12 6.40 9.98 -3.01
C ALA A 12 6.15 8.67 -2.26
N TYR A 13 7.09 8.27 -1.41
CA TYR A 13 6.96 7.09 -0.56
C TYR A 13 6.40 7.46 0.80
N LEU A 14 5.36 6.76 1.25
CA LEU A 14 4.98 6.68 2.65
C LEU A 14 5.54 5.39 3.25
N ILE A 15 6.30 5.47 4.33
CA ILE A 15 6.90 4.31 4.99
C ILE A 15 6.41 4.23 6.43
N LEU A 16 5.64 3.18 6.74
CA LEU A 16 5.07 2.90 8.06
C LEU A 16 6.03 2.00 8.87
N VAL A 17 6.62 2.53 9.92
CA VAL A 17 7.68 1.87 10.71
C VAL A 17 7.25 1.66 12.15
N HIS A 18 7.36 0.43 12.65
CA HIS A 18 7.12 0.13 14.08
C HIS A 18 8.22 -0.73 14.72
N ARG A 19 9.07 -1.40 13.93
CA ARG A 19 10.15 -2.28 14.42
C ARG A 19 11.29 -2.44 13.42
N LEU A 20 12.36 -3.14 13.83
CA LEU A 20 13.52 -3.55 13.01
C LEU A 20 14.22 -2.36 12.31
N PRO A 21 14.83 -1.43 13.06
CA PRO A 21 15.38 -0.20 12.49
C PRO A 21 16.48 -0.44 11.45
N ASN A 22 17.31 -1.47 11.61
CA ASN A 22 18.35 -1.80 10.63
C ASN A 22 17.76 -2.26 9.30
N GLN A 23 16.67 -3.04 9.33
CA GLN A 23 15.97 -3.45 8.13
C GLN A 23 15.31 -2.24 7.44
N PHE A 24 14.68 -1.35 8.21
CA PHE A 24 14.18 -0.08 7.69
C PHE A 24 15.30 0.73 7.01
N LYS A 25 16.47 0.87 7.63
CA LYS A 25 17.63 1.56 7.02
C LYS A 25 18.07 0.90 5.72
N ARG A 26 18.08 -0.44 5.65
CA ARG A 26 18.40 -1.20 4.42
C ARG A 26 17.36 -0.94 3.33
N LEU A 27 16.07 -0.93 3.66
CA LEU A 27 14.99 -0.57 2.75
C LEU A 27 15.17 0.85 2.24
N PHE A 28 15.29 1.81 3.16
CA PHE A 28 15.38 3.23 2.86
C PHE A 28 16.54 3.51 1.89
N LYS A 29 17.74 2.99 2.19
CA LYS A 29 18.90 3.11 1.29
C LYS A 29 18.67 2.51 -0.10
N ALA A 30 17.92 1.42 -0.20
CA ALA A 30 17.65 0.76 -1.48
C ALA A 30 16.65 1.53 -2.36
N ILE A 31 15.75 2.31 -1.76
CA ILE A 31 14.76 3.12 -2.50
C ILE A 31 15.16 4.59 -2.62
N TYR A 32 16.22 5.03 -1.94
CA TYR A 32 16.60 6.44 -1.86
C TYR A 32 17.13 6.99 -3.20
N GLU A 33 16.52 8.08 -3.67
CA GLU A 33 17.01 8.95 -4.72
C GLU A 33 16.66 10.40 -4.37
N SER A 34 17.52 11.34 -4.74
CA SER A 34 17.33 12.77 -4.44
C SER A 34 16.12 13.40 -5.14
N THR A 35 15.58 12.76 -6.18
CA THR A 35 14.44 13.23 -6.98
C THR A 35 13.08 12.74 -6.49
N ASN A 36 13.07 11.84 -5.50
CA ASN A 36 11.87 11.32 -4.86
C ASN A 36 11.58 12.07 -3.56
N PHE A 37 10.43 11.79 -2.96
CA PHE A 37 10.01 12.31 -1.66
C PHE A 37 9.73 11.15 -0.72
N TYR A 38 10.12 11.30 0.54
CA TYR A 38 9.93 10.26 1.54
C TYR A 38 9.24 10.85 2.76
N LEU A 39 8.12 10.24 3.14
CA LEU A 39 7.42 10.53 4.37
C LEU A 39 7.47 9.28 5.23
N VAL A 40 8.05 9.40 6.43
CA VAL A 40 8.18 8.28 7.36
C VAL A 40 7.24 8.51 8.53
N HIS A 41 6.34 7.56 8.76
CA HIS A 41 5.58 7.46 10.00
C HIS A 41 6.25 6.43 10.89
N ILE A 42 6.52 6.82 12.13
CA ILE A 42 7.01 5.91 13.16
C ILE A 42 5.89 5.76 14.18
N ASP A 43 5.41 4.53 14.37
CA ASP A 43 4.32 4.24 15.29
C ASP A 43 4.67 4.71 16.71
N LYS A 44 3.72 5.36 17.38
CA LYS A 44 3.90 5.88 18.73
C LYS A 44 4.22 4.78 19.75
N LYS A 45 3.78 3.55 19.49
CA LYS A 45 4.02 2.35 20.32
C LYS A 45 5.39 1.70 20.05
N ALA A 46 6.13 2.17 19.05
CA ALA A 46 7.47 1.64 18.77
C ALA A 46 8.40 1.88 19.98
N ASN A 47 9.36 0.97 20.18
CA ASN A 47 10.34 1.14 21.25
C ASN A 47 11.07 2.49 21.10
N PRO A 48 11.22 3.31 22.16
CA PRO A 48 11.86 4.62 22.08
C PRO A 48 13.25 4.59 21.44
N LYS A 49 14.04 3.53 21.67
CA LYS A 49 15.35 3.36 21.04
C LYS A 49 15.26 3.22 19.53
N ILE A 50 14.21 2.55 19.03
CA ILE A 50 13.93 2.43 17.58
C ILE A 50 13.54 3.79 17.02
N ILE A 51 12.70 4.55 17.72
CA ILE A 51 12.27 5.89 17.30
C ILE A 51 13.50 6.81 17.16
N ASP A 52 14.36 6.86 18.17
CA ASP A 52 15.55 7.70 18.17
C ASP A 52 16.56 7.28 17.10
N ASP A 53 16.76 5.98 16.92
CA ASP A 53 17.67 5.43 15.91
C ASP A 53 17.22 5.76 14.48
N VAL A 54 15.93 5.58 14.18
CA VAL A 54 15.35 5.94 12.87
C VAL A 54 15.43 7.45 12.65
N ARG A 55 15.05 8.28 13.65
CA ARG A 55 15.13 9.75 13.54
C ARG A 55 16.56 10.23 13.30
N LYS A 56 17.54 9.67 14.01
CA LYS A 56 18.94 10.03 13.83
C LYS A 56 19.42 9.71 12.41
N PHE A 57 19.10 8.53 11.91
CA PHE A 57 19.44 8.11 10.55
C PHE A 57 18.82 9.02 9.48
N LEU A 58 17.56 9.41 9.64
CA LEU A 58 16.86 10.21 8.63
C LEU A 58 17.37 11.67 8.53
N LYS A 59 18.06 12.19 9.55
CA LYS A 59 18.67 13.54 9.51
C LYS A 59 19.72 13.69 8.41
N GLU A 60 20.27 12.59 7.90
CA GLU A 60 21.27 12.59 6.84
C GLU A 60 20.67 12.84 5.44
N TYR A 61 19.33 12.88 5.31
CA TYR A 61 18.64 12.92 4.03
C TYR A 61 17.73 14.15 3.91
N PRO A 62 17.97 15.07 2.96
CA PRO A 62 17.28 16.37 2.90
C PRO A 62 15.84 16.31 2.35
N ASN A 63 15.48 15.28 1.57
CA ASN A 63 14.16 15.07 0.96
C ASN A 63 13.30 14.07 1.76
N VAL A 64 13.52 13.99 3.08
CA VAL A 64 12.75 13.16 3.99
C VAL A 64 11.99 14.03 4.98
N HIS A 65 10.74 13.64 5.20
CA HIS A 65 9.84 14.23 6.16
C HIS A 65 9.39 13.18 7.17
N LEU A 66 9.07 13.62 8.38
CA LEU A 66 8.45 12.79 9.40
C LEU A 66 6.98 13.16 9.49
N LEU A 67 6.10 12.16 9.35
CA LEU A 67 4.70 12.34 9.68
C LEU A 67 4.55 12.40 11.21
N LYS A 68 3.52 13.09 11.68
CA LYS A 68 3.16 13.08 13.10
C LYS A 68 2.98 11.62 13.55
N SER A 69 3.64 11.28 14.65
CA SER A 69 3.53 9.93 15.22
C SER A 69 2.16 9.76 15.85
N GLU A 70 1.47 8.72 15.43
CA GLU A 70 0.14 8.35 15.91
C GLU A 70 0.15 6.88 16.32
N ASN A 71 -0.81 6.52 17.16
CA ASN A 71 -1.01 5.14 17.57
C ASN A 71 -1.77 4.40 16.47
N VAL A 72 -1.10 3.49 15.76
CA VAL A 72 -1.73 2.70 14.71
C VAL A 72 -2.05 1.31 15.25
N VAL A 73 -3.32 0.92 15.17
CA VAL A 73 -3.82 -0.35 15.66
C VAL A 73 -4.00 -1.30 14.48
N TRP A 74 -3.43 -2.50 14.60
CA TRP A 74 -3.62 -3.51 13.56
C TRP A 74 -5.10 -3.89 13.46
N GLY A 75 -5.64 -3.85 12.24
CA GLY A 75 -7.05 -4.06 11.97
C GLY A 75 -7.96 -2.87 12.28
N GLY A 76 -7.43 -1.76 12.81
CA GLY A 76 -8.18 -0.53 13.08
C GLY A 76 -8.25 0.41 11.87
N TYR A 77 -9.12 1.42 11.96
CA TYR A 77 -9.22 2.51 11.00
C TYR A 77 -8.01 3.46 11.07
N SER A 78 -7.29 3.53 12.18
CA SER A 78 -6.05 4.33 12.27
C SER A 78 -5.01 3.98 11.21
N MET A 79 -5.03 2.76 10.67
CA MET A 79 -4.19 2.38 9.52
C MET A 79 -4.57 3.17 8.26
N VAL A 80 -5.88 3.23 7.94
CA VAL A 80 -6.41 4.05 6.84
C VAL A 80 -6.11 5.53 7.08
N GLN A 81 -6.32 6.01 8.32
CA GLN A 81 -6.07 7.39 8.68
C GLN A 81 -4.60 7.77 8.50
N ALA A 82 -3.66 6.92 8.92
CA ALA A 82 -2.22 7.16 8.72
C ALA A 82 -1.85 7.27 7.23
N GLU A 83 -2.48 6.47 6.37
CA GLU A 83 -2.29 6.55 4.92
C GLU A 83 -2.89 7.82 4.32
N LEU A 84 -4.12 8.19 4.70
CA LEU A 84 -4.76 9.44 4.28
C LEU A 84 -3.97 10.67 4.74
N ASP A 85 -3.50 10.69 5.99
CA ASP A 85 -2.68 11.78 6.52
C ASP A 85 -1.32 11.85 5.81
N GLY A 86 -0.74 10.70 5.48
CA GLY A 86 0.48 10.63 4.69
C GLY A 86 0.29 11.20 3.28
N MET A 87 -0.79 10.83 2.60
CA MET A 87 -1.15 11.40 1.29
C MET A 87 -1.38 12.90 1.40
N LYS A 88 -2.18 13.38 2.36
CA LYS A 88 -2.45 14.81 2.59
C LYS A 88 -1.17 15.60 2.83
N TYR A 89 -0.27 15.08 3.67
CA TYR A 89 1.03 15.72 3.91
C TYR A 89 1.83 15.83 2.61
N LEU A 90 1.96 14.73 1.88
CA LEU A 90 2.72 14.68 0.63
C LEU A 90 2.11 15.56 -0.47
N LEU A 91 0.78 15.72 -0.51
CA LEU A 91 0.11 16.62 -1.44
C LEU A 91 0.40 18.10 -1.12
N ASN A 92 0.55 18.44 0.16
CA ASN A 92 0.71 19.82 0.64
C ASN A 92 2.17 20.30 0.69
N ILE A 93 3.16 19.41 0.71
CA ILE A 93 4.54 19.84 0.50
C ILE A 93 4.69 20.40 -0.93
N ASN A 94 5.50 21.46 -1.10
CA ASN A 94 5.73 22.12 -2.39
C ASN A 94 6.56 21.23 -3.34
N ALA A 95 6.03 20.05 -3.65
CA ALA A 95 6.68 18.95 -4.33
C ALA A 95 5.76 18.40 -5.41
N LYS A 96 6.23 18.41 -6.65
CA LYS A 96 5.54 17.81 -7.80
C LYS A 96 6.04 16.37 -7.97
N TRP A 97 5.36 15.44 -7.33
CA TRP A 97 5.53 13.99 -7.54
C TRP A 97 4.39 13.43 -8.38
N ASP A 98 4.64 12.30 -9.06
CA ASP A 98 3.70 11.67 -9.98
C ASP A 98 2.95 10.50 -9.34
N TYR A 99 3.65 9.73 -8.51
CA TYR A 99 3.15 8.51 -7.89
C TYR A 99 3.36 8.50 -6.38
N PHE A 100 2.35 8.01 -5.66
CA PHE A 100 2.40 7.65 -4.25
C PHE A 100 2.60 6.14 -4.11
N ILE A 101 3.49 5.71 -3.23
CA ILE A 101 3.69 4.29 -2.89
C ILE A 101 3.76 4.14 -1.38
N ASN A 102 2.89 3.29 -0.80
CA ASN A 102 2.98 2.93 0.61
C ASN A 102 3.83 1.66 0.81
N LEU A 103 4.66 1.70 1.83
CA LEU A 103 5.52 0.61 2.30
C LEU A 103 5.42 0.56 3.83
N SER A 104 5.76 -0.57 4.41
CA SER A 104 6.18 -0.65 5.80
C SER A 104 7.69 -0.89 5.91
N GLY A 105 8.22 -0.84 7.13
CA GLY A 105 9.60 -1.24 7.41
C GLY A 105 9.97 -2.71 7.09
N GLN A 106 8.99 -3.57 6.78
CA GLN A 106 9.20 -4.98 6.42
C GLN A 106 9.02 -5.29 4.93
N ASP A 107 8.79 -4.28 4.09
CA ASP A 107 8.84 -4.40 2.64
C ASP A 107 10.26 -4.28 2.13
N TYR A 108 10.49 -4.76 0.92
CA TYR A 108 11.74 -4.54 0.20
C TYR A 108 11.49 -4.42 -1.31
N PRO A 109 12.18 -3.51 -2.02
CA PRO A 109 12.11 -3.47 -3.47
C PRO A 109 12.75 -4.73 -4.07
N LEU A 110 12.15 -5.25 -5.14
CA LEU A 110 12.72 -6.33 -5.95
C LEU A 110 13.43 -5.78 -7.20
N LYS A 111 13.25 -4.49 -7.49
CA LYS A 111 13.78 -3.77 -8.66
C LYS A 111 14.45 -2.47 -8.23
N SER A 112 15.44 -2.01 -8.99
CA SER A 112 16.06 -0.71 -8.75
C SER A 112 15.08 0.44 -8.99
N GLN A 113 15.37 1.62 -8.42
CA GLN A 113 14.56 2.82 -8.64
C GLN A 113 14.49 3.19 -10.13
N LYS A 114 15.55 2.95 -10.90
CA LYS A 114 15.55 3.08 -12.37
C LYS A 114 14.44 2.22 -12.99
N ILE A 115 14.41 0.92 -12.73
CA ILE A 115 13.42 0.01 -13.31
C ILE A 115 12.00 0.32 -12.81
N ILE A 116 11.83 0.68 -11.53
CA ILE A 116 10.53 1.10 -10.98
C ILE A 116 10.02 2.35 -11.72
N LYS A 117 10.86 3.36 -11.93
CA LYS A 117 10.50 4.60 -12.64
C LYS A 117 10.24 4.36 -14.12
N GLU A 118 11.02 3.51 -14.79
CA GLU A 118 10.77 3.10 -16.17
C GLU A 118 9.40 2.42 -16.31
N PHE A 119 9.07 1.50 -15.40
CA PHE A 119 7.74 0.87 -15.36
C PHE A 119 6.62 1.88 -15.21
N LEU A 120 6.74 2.81 -14.25
CA LEU A 120 5.73 3.85 -14.00
C LEU A 120 5.63 4.86 -15.14
N SER A 121 6.74 5.15 -15.82
CA SER A 121 6.77 6.04 -16.99
C SER A 121 6.04 5.40 -18.17
N ASN A 122 6.33 4.13 -18.46
CA ASN A 122 5.66 3.36 -19.51
C ASN A 122 4.17 3.13 -19.22
N ASN A 123 3.76 3.25 -17.95
CA ASN A 123 2.39 3.07 -17.49
C ASN A 123 1.81 4.34 -16.86
N PHE A 124 2.26 5.51 -17.32
CA PHE A 124 1.87 6.78 -16.73
C PHE A 124 0.34 6.96 -16.70
N GLY A 125 -0.17 7.46 -15.57
CA GLY A 125 -1.61 7.73 -15.36
C GLY A 125 -2.43 6.55 -14.84
N LYS A 126 -1.82 5.39 -14.60
CA LYS A 126 -2.49 4.19 -14.05
C LYS A 126 -2.18 4.01 -12.57
N SER A 127 -3.20 3.84 -11.74
CA SER A 127 -3.06 3.43 -10.33
C SER A 127 -3.16 1.91 -10.20
N TYR A 128 -2.37 1.33 -9.31
CA TYR A 128 -2.24 -0.10 -9.04
C TYR A 128 -2.72 -0.40 -7.63
N ILE A 129 -3.84 -1.10 -7.53
CA ILE A 129 -4.46 -1.53 -6.28
C ILE A 129 -5.23 -2.83 -6.54
N LYS A 130 -5.02 -3.86 -5.71
CA LYS A 130 -5.84 -5.08 -5.79
C LYS A 130 -7.27 -4.77 -5.38
N ILE A 131 -8.22 -5.15 -6.22
CA ILE A 131 -9.65 -4.91 -6.06
C ILE A 131 -10.40 -6.17 -6.50
N THR A 132 -11.30 -6.65 -5.66
CA THR A 132 -12.30 -7.65 -6.02
C THR A 132 -13.61 -7.36 -5.30
N ASP A 133 -14.74 -7.73 -5.92
CA ASP A 133 -16.06 -7.66 -5.29
C ASP A 133 -16.04 -8.58 -4.06
N GLN A 134 -16.16 -7.97 -2.88
CA GLN A 134 -15.95 -8.64 -1.59
C GLN A 134 -17.05 -9.65 -1.30
N GLU A 135 -18.30 -9.29 -1.58
CA GLU A 135 -19.44 -10.17 -1.32
C GLU A 135 -19.37 -11.42 -2.22
N LYS A 136 -19.04 -11.23 -3.51
CA LYS A 136 -19.00 -12.35 -4.46
C LYS A 136 -17.76 -13.22 -4.31
N ASN A 137 -16.59 -12.62 -4.11
CA ASN A 137 -15.31 -13.35 -4.21
C ASN A 137 -14.64 -13.61 -2.86
N ARG A 138 -15.02 -12.87 -1.81
CA ARG A 138 -14.51 -13.03 -0.43
C ARG A 138 -15.64 -12.96 0.61
N PRO A 139 -16.76 -13.70 0.43
CA PRO A 139 -17.92 -13.62 1.31
C PRO A 139 -17.59 -13.92 2.77
N GLU A 140 -16.55 -14.71 3.04
CA GLU A 140 -16.12 -15.03 4.39
C GLU A 140 -15.58 -13.81 5.17
N THR A 141 -15.26 -12.72 4.47
CA THR A 141 -14.75 -11.48 5.06
C THR A 141 -15.85 -10.43 5.27
N MET A 142 -17.10 -10.70 4.86
CA MET A 142 -18.21 -9.75 5.00
C MET A 142 -18.48 -9.40 6.47
N ASN A 143 -18.18 -10.32 7.40
CA ASN A 143 -18.27 -10.05 8.82
C ASN A 143 -17.38 -8.88 9.29
N ARG A 144 -16.36 -8.49 8.53
CA ARG A 144 -15.49 -7.34 8.85
C ARG A 144 -16.19 -5.99 8.69
N ILE A 145 -17.10 -5.91 7.72
CA ILE A 145 -17.81 -4.67 7.35
C ILE A 145 -19.25 -4.66 7.90
N GLU A 146 -19.91 -5.81 7.96
CA GLU A 146 -21.28 -5.97 8.48
C GLU A 146 -21.36 -6.06 10.01
N ASN A 147 -20.26 -5.84 10.71
CA ASN A 147 -20.26 -5.76 12.17
C ASN A 147 -19.57 -4.48 12.60
N TYR A 148 -19.94 -4.01 13.78
CA TYR A 148 -19.38 -2.82 14.39
C TYR A 148 -18.21 -3.21 15.31
N PHE A 149 -17.08 -2.53 15.11
CA PHE A 149 -15.86 -2.69 15.89
C PHE A 149 -15.43 -1.33 16.46
N GLU A 150 -14.89 -1.35 17.67
CA GLU A 150 -14.31 -0.16 18.29
C GLU A 150 -12.79 -0.29 18.29
N GLU A 151 -12.12 0.74 17.82
CA GLU A 151 -10.67 0.82 17.94
C GLU A 151 -10.31 1.33 19.33
N LEU A 152 -9.71 0.46 20.14
CA LEU A 152 -9.20 0.77 21.47
C LEU A 152 -7.72 1.18 21.38
N GLU A 153 -7.11 1.55 22.50
CA GLU A 153 -5.74 2.05 22.51
C GLU A 153 -4.71 1.06 21.92
N ASP A 154 -4.81 -0.24 22.22
CA ASP A 154 -3.80 -1.22 21.80
C ASP A 154 -4.32 -2.27 20.81
N ARG A 155 -5.63 -2.38 20.65
CA ARG A 155 -6.31 -3.43 19.87
C ARG A 155 -7.64 -2.95 19.32
N ILE A 156 -8.16 -3.69 18.35
CA ILE A 156 -9.56 -3.60 17.97
C ILE A 156 -10.41 -4.46 18.91
N SER A 157 -11.63 -4.02 19.21
CA SER A 157 -12.57 -4.77 20.03
C SER A 157 -12.99 -6.08 19.36
N GLU A 158 -13.58 -6.99 20.13
CA GLU A 158 -14.42 -8.03 19.53
C GLU A 158 -15.64 -7.38 18.84
N LYS A 159 -16.36 -8.17 18.03
CA LYS A 159 -17.62 -7.72 17.43
C LYS A 159 -18.57 -7.27 18.55
N THR A 160 -19.05 -6.04 18.44
CA THR A 160 -20.06 -5.52 19.38
C THR A 160 -21.48 -5.89 18.92
N HIS A 161 -21.86 -5.49 17.70
CA HIS A 161 -23.17 -5.78 17.11
C HIS A 161 -23.11 -5.86 15.58
N LYS A 162 -24.15 -6.44 14.96
CA LYS A 162 -24.29 -6.49 13.49
C LYS A 162 -24.83 -5.16 12.97
N ARG A 163 -24.37 -4.72 11.80
CA ARG A 163 -24.88 -3.56 11.06
C ARG A 163 -25.05 -3.92 9.58
N SER A 164 -25.94 -3.23 8.89
CA SER A 164 -26.05 -3.38 7.43
C SER A 164 -24.85 -2.72 6.74
N PHE A 165 -24.44 -3.26 5.59
CA PHE A 165 -23.52 -2.57 4.70
C PHE A 165 -24.19 -1.35 4.04
N MET A 166 -23.38 -0.36 3.68
CA MET A 166 -23.82 0.91 3.10
C MET A 166 -24.81 0.69 1.94
N LYS A 167 -25.95 1.40 1.97
CA LYS A 167 -26.95 1.31 0.90
C LYS A 167 -26.38 1.81 -0.43
N ASP A 168 -26.69 1.12 -1.52
CA ASP A 168 -26.31 1.48 -2.89
C ASP A 168 -24.78 1.52 -3.13
N VAL A 169 -24.02 0.77 -2.33
CA VAL A 169 -22.56 0.62 -2.43
C VAL A 169 -22.24 -0.86 -2.57
N ILE A 170 -21.38 -1.21 -3.51
CA ILE A 170 -20.82 -2.55 -3.63
C ILE A 170 -19.55 -2.62 -2.78
N PRO A 171 -19.42 -3.58 -1.83
CA PRO A 171 -18.21 -3.73 -1.04
C PRO A 171 -17.08 -4.31 -1.91
N TYR A 172 -15.92 -3.64 -1.90
CA TYR A 172 -14.72 -4.14 -2.55
C TYR A 172 -13.59 -4.35 -1.55
N ILE A 173 -12.79 -5.39 -1.78
CA ILE A 173 -11.64 -5.77 -0.94
C ILE A 173 -10.41 -6.05 -1.79
N GLY A 174 -9.23 -5.95 -1.18
CA GLY A 174 -7.97 -6.35 -1.76
C GLY A 174 -6.90 -6.52 -0.69
N GLY A 175 -6.00 -5.53 -0.62
CA GLY A 175 -4.96 -5.45 0.39
C GLY A 175 -4.58 -3.98 0.63
N GLN A 176 -3.77 -3.75 1.66
CA GLN A 176 -3.32 -2.41 2.04
C GLN A 176 -2.38 -1.74 1.00
N TRP A 177 -1.66 -2.52 0.20
CA TRP A 177 -0.56 -2.01 -0.63
C TRP A 177 -1.05 -1.41 -1.95
N MET A 178 -0.52 -0.23 -2.28
CA MET A 178 -0.97 0.55 -3.42
C MET A 178 0.20 1.29 -4.10
N ILE A 179 0.06 1.50 -5.40
CA ILE A 179 0.81 2.53 -6.15
C ILE A 179 -0.23 3.44 -6.80
N LEU A 180 -0.39 4.65 -6.30
CA LEU A 180 -1.47 5.55 -6.72
C LEU A 180 -0.90 6.72 -7.53
N THR A 181 -1.61 7.14 -8.57
CA THR A 181 -1.32 8.43 -9.21
C THR A 181 -1.62 9.58 -8.23
N ARG A 182 -0.95 10.72 -8.41
CA ARG A 182 -1.24 11.92 -7.61
C ARG A 182 -2.71 12.33 -7.62
N ASN A 183 -3.37 12.30 -8.79
CA ASN A 183 -4.80 12.60 -8.91
C ASN A 183 -5.66 11.63 -8.07
N CYS A 184 -5.29 10.33 -8.05
CA CYS A 184 -5.96 9.37 -7.18
C CYS A 184 -5.84 9.75 -5.69
N CYS A 185 -4.66 10.18 -5.24
CA CYS A 185 -4.45 10.69 -3.88
C CYS A 185 -5.26 11.97 -3.61
N GLU A 186 -5.27 12.92 -4.55
CA GLU A 186 -6.05 14.16 -4.44
C GLU A 186 -7.54 13.87 -4.28
N PHE A 187 -8.06 12.91 -5.07
CA PHE A 187 -9.45 12.49 -5.00
C PHE A 187 -9.79 11.89 -3.63
N VAL A 188 -9.07 10.86 -3.19
CA VAL A 188 -9.39 10.16 -1.93
C VAL A 188 -9.20 11.06 -0.70
N CYS A 189 -8.34 12.08 -0.77
CA CYS A 189 -8.10 12.97 0.36
C CYS A 189 -9.10 14.13 0.47
N ASN A 190 -9.61 14.62 -0.67
CA ASN A 190 -10.30 15.92 -0.73
C ASN A 190 -11.72 15.86 -1.29
N ASN A 191 -12.14 14.78 -1.95
CA ASN A 191 -13.47 14.70 -2.53
C ASN A 191 -14.55 14.45 -1.45
N ILE A 192 -15.65 15.21 -1.50
CA ILE A 192 -16.77 15.12 -0.56
C ILE A 192 -17.46 13.75 -0.55
N GLU A 193 -17.47 13.04 -1.69
CA GLU A 193 -18.04 11.68 -1.80
C GLU A 193 -17.34 10.67 -0.88
N VAL A 194 -16.08 10.93 -0.50
CA VAL A 194 -15.28 10.03 0.34
C VAL A 194 -15.74 10.06 1.80
N LYS A 195 -16.34 11.17 2.27
CA LYS A 195 -16.69 11.38 3.68
C LYS A 195 -17.60 10.32 4.26
N LYS A 196 -18.65 9.91 3.52
CA LYS A 196 -19.55 8.84 3.96
C LYS A 196 -18.84 7.50 4.16
N PHE A 197 -17.74 7.26 3.42
CA PHE A 197 -16.94 6.06 3.60
C PHE A 197 -16.01 6.20 4.80
N GLU A 198 -15.38 7.37 5.01
CA GLU A 198 -14.59 7.61 6.22
C GLU A 198 -15.44 7.31 7.47
N ASP A 199 -16.64 7.90 7.54
CA ASP A 199 -17.56 7.73 8.67
C ASP A 199 -17.96 6.27 8.89
N TYR A 200 -18.25 5.52 7.83
CA TYR A 200 -18.62 4.11 7.95
C TYR A 200 -17.45 3.23 8.40
N TYR A 201 -16.25 3.52 7.88
CA TYR A 201 -15.05 2.71 8.10
C TYR A 201 -14.36 2.97 9.43
N LEU A 202 -14.70 4.05 10.15
CA LEU A 202 -14.26 4.28 11.53
C LEU A 202 -14.47 3.07 12.45
N ASN A 203 -15.51 2.28 12.19
CA ASN A 203 -15.89 1.12 13.00
C ASN A 203 -15.83 -0.21 12.23
N THR A 204 -14.93 -0.30 11.24
CA THR A 204 -14.70 -1.50 10.41
C THR A 204 -13.43 -2.24 10.83
N LEU A 205 -13.50 -3.57 10.88
CA LEU A 205 -12.32 -4.43 11.10
C LEU A 205 -11.50 -4.57 9.81
N ILE A 206 -10.18 -4.38 9.90
CA ILE A 206 -9.23 -4.46 8.77
C ILE A 206 -9.69 -3.53 7.63
N ALA A 207 -9.97 -2.28 8.01
CA ALA A 207 -10.49 -1.25 7.12
C ALA A 207 -9.55 -0.96 5.94
N ASP A 208 -8.24 -1.07 6.15
CA ASP A 208 -7.18 -0.80 5.17
C ASP A 208 -7.20 -1.74 3.95
N GLU A 209 -7.77 -2.95 4.07
CA GLU A 209 -7.89 -3.88 2.95
C GLU A 209 -9.14 -3.64 2.08
N SER A 210 -10.06 -2.75 2.46
CA SER A 210 -11.33 -2.54 1.73
C SER A 210 -11.77 -1.08 1.55
N PHE A 211 -11.26 -0.14 2.35
CA PHE A 211 -11.65 1.27 2.29
C PHE A 211 -11.33 1.89 0.92
N PHE A 212 -10.06 1.87 0.51
CA PHE A 212 -9.63 2.51 -0.74
C PHE A 212 -10.29 1.87 -1.96
N GLN A 213 -10.40 0.55 -1.97
CA GLN A 213 -11.06 -0.22 -3.03
C GLN A 213 -12.53 0.20 -3.16
N THR A 214 -13.26 0.22 -2.04
CA THR A 214 -14.69 0.56 -2.02
C THR A 214 -14.92 2.01 -2.41
N VAL A 215 -14.13 2.96 -1.88
CA VAL A 215 -14.18 4.38 -2.25
C VAL A 215 -13.94 4.55 -3.74
N LEU A 216 -12.84 4.00 -4.25
CA LEU A 216 -12.45 4.22 -5.64
C LEU A 216 -13.45 3.61 -6.61
N MET A 217 -14.08 2.47 -6.29
CA MET A 217 -15.04 1.81 -7.18
C MET A 217 -16.46 2.40 -7.14
N ASN A 218 -16.87 3.05 -6.05
CA ASN A 218 -18.24 3.52 -5.84
C ASN A 218 -18.40 5.06 -5.88
N THR A 219 -17.41 5.78 -6.39
CA THR A 219 -17.41 7.25 -6.50
C THR A 219 -17.15 7.71 -7.93
N SER A 220 -17.27 9.03 -8.15
CA SER A 220 -17.01 9.68 -9.44
C SER A 220 -15.55 9.63 -9.92
N PHE A 221 -14.62 9.03 -9.16
CA PHE A 221 -13.21 8.94 -9.55
C PHE A 221 -13.06 8.39 -10.98
N ASN A 222 -12.34 9.10 -11.84
CA ASN A 222 -12.26 8.78 -13.27
C ASN A 222 -10.86 8.33 -13.72
N GLY A 223 -9.95 8.03 -12.79
CA GLY A 223 -8.64 7.49 -13.12
C GLY A 223 -8.67 5.99 -13.42
N THR A 224 -7.66 5.53 -14.15
CA THR A 224 -7.51 4.11 -14.51
C THR A 224 -6.99 3.30 -13.32
N LEU A 225 -7.74 2.27 -12.94
CA LEU A 225 -7.39 1.35 -11.86
C LEU A 225 -6.98 -0.01 -12.43
N VAL A 226 -5.77 -0.46 -12.09
CA VAL A 226 -5.23 -1.77 -12.47
C VAL A 226 -5.35 -2.72 -11.29
N ASN A 227 -5.93 -3.89 -11.52
CA ASN A 227 -6.12 -4.92 -10.49
C ASN A 227 -4.84 -5.69 -10.14
N ASP A 228 -3.83 -4.96 -9.69
CA ASP A 228 -2.54 -5.46 -9.24
C ASP A 228 -1.94 -4.39 -8.31
N ASP A 229 -1.23 -4.79 -7.26
CA ASP A 229 -0.52 -3.90 -6.32
C ASP A 229 1.01 -3.91 -6.54
N LYS A 230 1.48 -4.71 -7.51
CA LYS A 230 2.89 -4.98 -7.81
C LYS A 230 3.69 -5.43 -6.57
N ARG A 231 3.01 -6.10 -5.63
CA ARG A 231 3.56 -6.64 -4.38
C ARG A 231 3.59 -8.16 -4.40
N ALA A 232 4.78 -8.73 -4.24
CA ALA A 232 4.96 -10.17 -4.03
C ALA A 232 4.58 -10.51 -2.57
N ILE A 233 3.53 -11.31 -2.38
CA ILE A 233 3.12 -11.79 -1.07
C ILE A 233 2.71 -13.26 -1.19
N ILE A 234 3.28 -14.12 -0.35
CA ILE A 234 2.76 -15.48 -0.15
C ILE A 234 1.93 -15.45 1.14
N TRP A 235 0.64 -15.74 1.01
CA TRP A 235 -0.28 -15.85 2.13
C TRP A 235 -0.27 -17.27 2.69
N ILE A 236 -0.02 -17.42 3.99
CA ILE A 236 -0.02 -18.71 4.68
C ILE A 236 -0.93 -18.66 5.91
N PRO A 237 -1.57 -19.78 6.29
CA PRO A 237 -2.25 -19.89 7.57
C PRO A 237 -1.30 -19.68 8.76
N ASP A 238 -1.81 -19.16 9.88
CA ASP A 238 -1.05 -18.98 11.12
C ASP A 238 -1.91 -19.06 12.37
N GLY A 239 -1.93 -20.23 13.01
CA GLY A 239 -2.79 -20.46 14.17
C GLY A 239 -4.25 -20.16 13.85
N ASP A 240 -4.88 -19.32 14.68
CA ASP A 240 -6.26 -18.86 14.50
C ASP A 240 -6.41 -17.75 13.43
N ILE A 241 -5.31 -17.19 12.94
CA ILE A 241 -5.33 -16.21 11.86
C ILE A 241 -5.39 -16.96 10.52
N LYS A 242 -6.48 -16.74 9.78
CA LYS A 242 -6.73 -17.44 8.50
C LYS A 242 -5.56 -17.31 7.52
N LEU A 243 -5.03 -16.09 7.33
CA LEU A 243 -3.90 -15.82 6.45
C LEU A 243 -3.03 -14.68 6.98
N ARG A 244 -1.71 -14.85 6.93
CA ARG A 244 -0.72 -13.78 7.11
C ARG A 244 0.33 -13.81 6.00
N PRO A 245 1.05 -12.70 5.74
CA PRO A 245 2.21 -12.71 4.88
C PRO A 245 3.31 -13.62 5.46
N LYS A 246 3.74 -14.62 4.69
CA LYS A 246 4.91 -15.44 4.98
C LYS A 246 6.15 -14.54 5.06
N THR A 247 7.03 -14.83 6.03
CA THR A 247 8.38 -14.27 6.00
C THR A 247 9.20 -15.02 4.96
N PHE A 248 9.65 -14.31 3.92
CA PHE A 248 10.45 -14.91 2.85
C PHE A 248 11.82 -15.35 3.37
N THR A 249 12.28 -16.50 2.89
CA THR A 249 13.65 -17.00 3.09
C THR A 249 14.28 -17.35 1.74
N LYS A 250 15.56 -17.71 1.70
CA LYS A 250 16.26 -18.12 0.46
C LYS A 250 15.48 -19.14 -0.39
N THR A 251 14.64 -19.98 0.20
CA THR A 251 13.83 -20.97 -0.55
C THR A 251 12.78 -20.33 -1.45
N ASP A 252 12.40 -19.07 -1.21
CA ASP A 252 11.41 -18.32 -1.96
C ASP A 252 12.01 -17.48 -3.10
N LEU A 253 13.35 -17.51 -3.29
CA LEU A 253 14.02 -16.67 -4.30
C LEU A 253 13.47 -16.88 -5.71
N GLY A 254 13.17 -18.11 -6.10
CA GLY A 254 12.59 -18.39 -7.41
C GLY A 254 11.24 -17.70 -7.62
N PHE A 255 10.39 -17.65 -6.59
CA PHE A 255 9.12 -16.92 -6.64
C PHE A 255 9.33 -15.40 -6.76
N LEU A 256 10.26 -14.86 -5.99
CA LEU A 256 10.58 -13.43 -5.99
C LEU A 256 11.21 -12.96 -7.30
N GLN A 257 12.06 -13.79 -7.91
CA GLN A 257 12.82 -13.43 -9.12
C GLN A 257 12.01 -13.60 -10.41
N ASN A 258 11.11 -14.60 -10.46
CA ASN A 258 10.34 -14.90 -11.67
C ASN A 258 8.99 -14.16 -11.75
N GLY A 259 8.54 -13.56 -10.65
CA GLY A 259 7.24 -12.90 -10.59
C GLY A 259 7.23 -11.47 -11.14
N ASN A 260 6.04 -10.98 -11.50
CA ASN A 260 5.83 -9.64 -12.07
C ASN A 260 5.65 -8.58 -10.97
N TYR A 261 6.65 -8.43 -10.08
CA TYR A 261 6.54 -7.63 -8.86
C TYR A 261 7.62 -6.53 -8.78
N LEU A 262 7.26 -5.38 -8.22
CA LEU A 262 8.21 -4.29 -7.94
C LEU A 262 8.73 -4.34 -6.50
N PHE A 263 7.89 -4.80 -5.58
CA PHE A 263 8.18 -4.90 -4.15
C PHE A 263 7.74 -6.26 -3.60
N ALA A 264 8.21 -6.63 -2.42
CA ALA A 264 7.82 -7.86 -1.75
C ALA A 264 7.56 -7.66 -0.25
N ARG A 265 6.65 -8.48 0.29
CA ARG A 265 6.32 -8.57 1.72
C ARG A 265 6.12 -10.03 2.17
N LYS A 266 6.67 -10.48 3.30
CA LYS A 266 7.47 -9.72 4.29
C LYS A 266 8.88 -10.28 4.44
N PHE A 267 9.80 -9.40 4.81
CA PHE A 267 11.16 -9.76 5.22
C PHE A 267 11.32 -9.55 6.72
N ASP A 268 12.20 -10.34 7.34
CA ASP A 268 12.58 -10.18 8.74
C ASP A 268 14.05 -10.58 8.91
N ASP A 269 14.90 -9.61 9.26
CA ASP A 269 16.35 -9.85 9.44
C ASP A 269 16.66 -10.88 10.54
N ALA A 270 15.73 -11.14 11.47
CA ALA A 270 15.89 -12.19 12.48
C ALA A 270 15.58 -13.60 11.95
N VAL A 271 14.94 -13.71 10.78
CA VAL A 271 14.60 -15.00 10.14
C VAL A 271 15.59 -15.31 9.01
N ASP A 272 15.81 -14.37 8.10
CA ASP A 272 16.80 -14.50 7.02
C ASP A 272 17.30 -13.11 6.60
N SER A 273 18.42 -12.68 7.17
CA SER A 273 19.04 -11.39 6.83
C SER A 273 19.76 -11.37 5.48
N LYS A 274 20.05 -12.55 4.90
CA LYS A 274 20.86 -12.70 3.67
C LYS A 274 20.00 -12.73 2.42
N ILE A 275 18.72 -13.10 2.49
CA ILE A 275 17.82 -13.15 1.32
C ILE A 275 17.86 -11.85 0.50
N ILE A 276 17.88 -10.70 1.17
CA ILE A 276 17.93 -9.36 0.57
C ILE A 276 19.16 -9.20 -0.34
N ASP A 277 20.31 -9.76 0.03
CA ASP A 277 21.54 -9.62 -0.75
C ASP A 277 21.46 -10.44 -2.06
N TYR A 278 20.76 -11.56 -2.06
CA TYR A 278 20.51 -12.34 -3.28
C TYR A 278 19.49 -11.65 -4.21
N ILE A 279 18.49 -10.94 -3.67
CA ILE A 279 17.50 -10.21 -4.47
C ILE A 279 18.18 -9.09 -5.28
N LYS A 280 19.16 -8.40 -4.69
CA LYS A 280 19.89 -7.31 -5.34
C LYS A 280 20.56 -7.68 -6.67
N THR A 281 20.84 -8.96 -6.88
CA THR A 281 21.47 -9.44 -8.13
C THR A 281 20.61 -9.23 -9.38
N GLN A 282 19.29 -8.99 -9.23
CA GLN A 282 18.33 -8.85 -10.34
C GLN A 282 17.63 -7.49 -10.37
N TYR A 283 18.15 -6.50 -9.62
CA TYR A 283 17.55 -5.18 -9.48
C TYR A 283 17.37 -4.45 -10.82
N ASP A 284 18.39 -4.54 -11.68
CA ASP A 284 18.42 -3.86 -12.97
C ASP A 284 17.91 -4.75 -14.11
N ALA A 285 17.44 -5.96 -13.81
CA ALA A 285 16.81 -6.80 -14.81
C ALA A 285 15.48 -6.13 -15.25
N PRO A 286 15.26 -5.94 -16.55
CA PRO A 286 14.10 -5.20 -17.05
C PRO A 286 12.79 -5.85 -16.60
N PHE A 287 11.78 -5.02 -16.39
CA PHE A 287 10.44 -5.50 -16.04
C PHE A 287 9.79 -6.09 -17.30
N SER A 288 9.47 -7.39 -17.27
CA SER A 288 9.24 -8.20 -18.47
C SER A 288 7.87 -8.02 -19.14
N ALA A 289 6.97 -7.18 -18.61
CA ALA A 289 5.57 -7.18 -19.03
C ALA A 289 5.11 -5.86 -19.67
N PHE A 290 4.78 -5.93 -20.96
CA PHE A 290 3.66 -5.17 -21.54
C PHE A 290 2.37 -5.96 -21.27
N GLU A 291 1.83 -5.88 -20.05
CA GLU A 291 0.49 -6.40 -19.81
C GLU A 291 -0.53 -5.47 -20.47
N LYS A 292 -1.52 -6.05 -21.15
CA LYS A 292 -2.70 -5.31 -21.59
C LYS A 292 -3.43 -4.81 -20.35
N VAL A 293 -3.16 -3.58 -19.95
CA VAL A 293 -3.79 -2.96 -18.79
C VAL A 293 -5.26 -2.72 -19.11
N ILE A 294 -6.14 -3.34 -18.32
CA ILE A 294 -7.58 -3.14 -18.39
C ILE A 294 -7.98 -2.36 -17.14
N ASP A 295 -8.69 -1.25 -17.32
CA ASP A 295 -9.32 -0.53 -16.21
C ASP A 295 -10.39 -1.42 -15.58
N ILE A 296 -10.22 -1.76 -14.31
CA ILE A 296 -11.16 -2.64 -13.59
C ILE A 296 -12.56 -2.02 -13.50
N LYS A 297 -12.68 -0.68 -13.54
CA LYS A 297 -13.98 0.00 -13.58
C LYS A 297 -14.77 -0.35 -14.84
N ASN A 298 -14.09 -0.54 -15.98
CA ASN A 298 -14.77 -0.89 -17.23
C ASN A 298 -15.29 -2.33 -17.22
N ILE A 299 -14.57 -3.25 -16.56
CA ILE A 299 -15.02 -4.64 -16.38
C ILE A 299 -16.30 -4.65 -15.53
N SER A 300 -16.32 -3.90 -14.43
CA SER A 300 -17.48 -3.88 -13.52
C SER A 300 -18.76 -3.36 -14.19
N LYS A 301 -18.67 -2.35 -15.08
CA LYS A 301 -19.81 -1.79 -15.81
C LYS A 301 -20.46 -2.80 -16.77
N SER A 302 -19.68 -3.64 -17.45
CA SER A 302 -20.22 -4.66 -18.36
C SER A 302 -21.06 -5.73 -17.67
N TYR A 303 -20.83 -6.01 -16.39
CA TYR A 303 -21.64 -6.96 -15.62
C TYR A 303 -22.94 -6.35 -15.10
N ASN A 304 -22.99 -5.03 -14.89
CA ASN A 304 -24.17 -4.36 -14.35
C ASN A 304 -25.26 -4.03 -15.40
N HIS A 305 -24.99 -4.26 -16.69
CA HIS A 305 -25.97 -4.09 -17.78
C HIS A 305 -26.63 -5.40 -18.23
N LEU A 306 -26.34 -6.52 -17.56
CA LEU A 306 -26.86 -7.85 -17.90
C LEU A 306 -27.87 -8.42 -16.88
N ASN A 307 -28.35 -7.60 -15.94
CA ASN A 307 -29.43 -7.95 -15.01
C ASN A 307 -30.57 -6.94 -15.11
#